data_AF-A0A526P0S4-F1
#
_entry.id   AF-A0A526P0S4-F1
#
_cell.length_a   1.000
_cell.length_b   1.000
_cell.length_c   1.000
_cell.angle_alpha   90.00
_cell.angle_beta   90.00
_cell.angle_gamma   90.00
#
_symmetry.space_group_name_H-M   'P 1'
#
loop_
_entity.id
_entity.type
_entity.pdbx_description
1 polymer ?
#
loop_
_entity_poly.entity_id
_entity_poly.type
_entity_poly.pdbx_seq_one_letter_code
_entity_poly.pdbx_strand_id
1 'polypeptide(L)' 'SGTHPADAADFGGSLPSGSVSFAAGETTKTITIDVAGDTAFENDEGFTLSLTSPTGATITTGTATGTITNDDA' A
#
# COMPACT_ATOMS: atom_id res chain seq x y z
N SER A 1 -6.91 -5.97 4.24
CA SER A 1 -8.17 -6.32 3.54
C SER A 1 -8.18 -7.83 3.29
N GLY A 2 -9.30 -8.43 2.90
CA GLY A 2 -9.36 -9.90 2.74
C GLY A 2 -9.50 -10.66 4.07
N THR A 3 -9.32 -11.98 4.02
CA THR A 3 -9.46 -12.90 5.18
C THR A 3 -8.20 -13.00 6.03
N HIS A 4 -7.05 -12.68 5.46
CA HIS A 4 -5.77 -12.48 6.15
C HIS A 4 -5.30 -11.06 5.83
N PRO A 5 -5.54 -10.08 6.71
CA PRO A 5 -5.11 -8.72 6.47
C PRO A 5 -3.62 -8.57 6.81
N ALA A 6 -2.86 -7.96 5.90
CA ALA A 6 -1.50 -7.53 6.18
C ALA A 6 -1.47 -6.60 7.40
N ASP A 7 -0.44 -6.72 8.23
CA ASP A 7 -0.19 -5.92 9.42
C ASP A 7 1.15 -5.15 9.36
N ALA A 8 1.63 -4.65 10.49
CA ALA A 8 2.84 -3.83 10.52
C ALA A 8 4.12 -4.62 10.28
N ALA A 9 4.16 -5.92 10.61
CA ALA A 9 5.32 -6.78 10.44
C ALA A 9 5.72 -6.87 8.96
N ASP A 10 4.74 -7.04 8.07
CA ASP A 10 4.89 -7.19 6.62
C ASP A 10 5.43 -5.93 5.93
N PHE A 11 5.51 -4.81 6.66
CA PHE A 11 6.07 -3.54 6.16
C PHE A 11 7.22 -3.03 7.03
N GLY A 12 7.88 -3.90 7.80
CA GLY A 12 9.07 -3.56 8.58
C GLY A 12 8.78 -2.87 9.93
N GLY A 13 7.61 -3.13 10.51
CA GLY A 13 7.23 -2.72 11.87
C GLY A 13 6.26 -1.54 11.95
N SER A 14 5.83 -0.98 10.83
CA SER A 14 4.81 0.08 10.78
C SER A 14 4.10 0.12 9.42
N LEU A 15 2.81 0.48 9.42
CA LEU A 15 2.07 0.62 8.17
C LEU A 15 2.58 1.81 7.33
N PRO A 16 2.81 1.63 6.01
CA PRO A 16 3.27 2.69 5.12
C PRO A 16 2.29 3.86 5.06
N SER A 17 2.82 5.08 5.10
CA SER A 17 2.04 6.30 4.89
C SER A 17 2.91 7.41 4.30
N GLY A 18 2.28 8.38 3.64
CA GLY A 18 3.00 9.47 2.99
C GLY A 18 2.10 10.46 2.28
N SER A 19 2.71 11.39 1.56
CA SER A 19 2.04 12.37 0.71
C SER A 19 2.54 12.27 -0.73
N VAL A 20 1.65 12.61 -1.67
CA VAL A 20 1.98 12.68 -3.09
C VAL A 20 1.70 14.10 -3.55
N SER A 21 2.70 14.75 -4.13
CA SER A 21 2.60 16.09 -4.71
C SER A 21 2.83 16.03 -6.21
N PHE A 22 2.07 16.81 -6.98
CA PHE A 22 2.26 16.95 -8.41
C PHE A 22 2.83 18.35 -8.68
N ALA A 23 3.99 18.40 -9.33
CA ALA A 23 4.53 19.64 -9.87
C ALA A 23 3.71 20.10 -11.07
N ALA A 24 3.87 21.37 -11.46
CA ALA A 24 3.17 21.92 -12.62
C ALA A 24 3.45 21.08 -13.88
N GLY A 25 2.38 20.59 -14.51
CA GLY A 25 2.44 19.76 -15.71
C GLY A 25 2.60 18.26 -15.46
N GLU A 26 2.81 17.80 -14.22
CA GLU A 26 2.81 16.38 -13.91
C GLU A 26 1.38 15.82 -13.84
N THR A 27 1.13 14.72 -14.53
CA THR A 27 -0.16 14.02 -14.53
C THR A 27 -0.09 12.63 -13.90
N THR A 28 1.11 12.16 -13.56
CA THR A 28 1.35 10.81 -13.02
C THR A 28 2.41 10.83 -11.93
N LYS A 29 2.18 10.06 -10.86
CA LYS A 29 3.16 9.74 -9.82
C LYS A 29 3.11 8.24 -9.53
N THR A 30 4.25 7.68 -9.14
CA THR A 30 4.36 6.30 -8.67
C THR A 30 4.48 6.31 -7.16
N ILE A 31 3.69 5.48 -6.49
CA ILE A 31 3.81 5.19 -5.06
C ILE A 31 4.41 3.79 -4.95
N THR A 32 5.55 3.69 -4.28
CA THR A 32 6.19 2.41 -3.98
C THR A 32 5.82 2.00 -2.56
N ILE A 33 5.40 0.75 -2.40
CA ILE A 33 5.12 0.13 -1.10
C ILE A 33 6.11 -1.01 -0.96
N ASP A 34 7.05 -0.87 -0.05
CA ASP A 34 8.06 -1.89 0.24
C ASP A 34 7.48 -2.90 1.23
N VAL A 35 7.62 -4.19 0.92
CA VAL A 35 7.21 -5.31 1.77
C VAL A 35 8.45 -5.88 2.45
N ALA A 36 8.33 -6.22 3.73
CA ALA A 36 9.34 -6.95 4.48
C ALA A 36 9.08 -8.45 4.32
N GLY A 37 9.99 -9.15 3.65
CA GLY A 37 9.96 -10.61 3.59
C GLY A 37 10.69 -11.24 4.77
N ASP A 38 10.29 -12.45 5.15
CA ASP A 38 11.02 -13.27 6.10
C ASP A 38 11.01 -14.77 5.71
N THR A 39 10.89 -15.68 6.68
CA THR A 39 10.91 -17.15 6.46
C THR A 39 9.82 -17.87 7.27
N ALA A 40 8.96 -17.13 7.96
CA ALA A 40 7.84 -17.67 8.70
C ALA A 40 6.69 -17.91 7.73
N PHE A 41 6.10 -19.10 7.77
CA PHE A 41 4.94 -19.37 6.92
C PHE A 41 3.76 -18.47 7.30
N GLU A 42 3.25 -17.76 6.31
CA GLU A 42 2.08 -16.89 6.38
C GLU A 42 1.08 -17.24 5.27
N ASN A 43 -0.16 -16.75 5.39
CA ASN A 43 -1.10 -16.86 4.27
C ASN A 43 -0.91 -15.69 3.32
N ASP A 44 -1.48 -15.75 2.11
CA ASP A 44 -1.59 -14.55 1.28
C ASP A 44 -2.39 -13.45 2.00
N GLU A 45 -1.80 -12.26 2.05
CA GLU A 45 -2.27 -11.16 2.89
C GLU A 45 -2.69 -9.94 2.09
N GLY A 46 -3.91 -9.44 2.34
CA GLY A 46 -4.45 -8.29 1.63
C GLY A 46 -4.19 -6.97 2.35
N PHE A 47 -3.88 -5.91 1.60
CA PHE A 47 -3.86 -4.53 2.09
C PHE A 47 -4.65 -3.58 1.19
N THR A 48 -4.96 -2.39 1.71
CA THR A 48 -5.66 -1.33 0.97
C THR A 48 -4.89 -0.03 1.12
N LEU A 49 -4.44 0.53 -0.01
CA LEU A 49 -3.95 1.90 -0.09
C LEU A 49 -5.15 2.83 -0.24
N SER A 50 -5.18 3.91 0.55
CA SER A 50 -6.22 4.95 0.48
C SER A 50 -5.60 6.33 0.26
N LEU A 51 -6.04 7.02 -0.78
CA LEU A 51 -5.77 8.44 -1.01
C LEU A 51 -6.82 9.28 -0.29
N THR A 52 -6.38 10.24 0.49
CA THR A 52 -7.24 11.12 1.29
C THR A 52 -6.79 12.57 1.19
N SER A 53 -7.62 13.50 1.68
CA SER A 53 -7.29 14.92 1.82
C SER A 53 -6.75 15.61 0.55
N PRO A 54 -7.45 15.53 -0.60
CA PRO A 54 -6.97 16.19 -1.81
C PRO A 54 -6.99 17.71 -1.67
N THR A 55 -6.01 18.37 -2.27
CA THR A 55 -5.94 19.84 -2.36
C THR A 55 -5.84 20.23 -3.83
N GLY A 56 -6.73 21.11 -4.31
CA GLY A 56 -6.74 21.56 -5.71
C GLY A 56 -7.11 20.48 -6.73
N ALA A 57 -7.62 19.34 -6.28
CA ALA A 57 -8.02 18.21 -7.10
C ALA A 57 -9.24 17.48 -6.51
N THR A 58 -9.82 16.57 -7.29
CA THR A 58 -10.85 15.64 -6.83
C THR A 58 -10.33 14.22 -6.95
N ILE A 59 -10.52 13.42 -5.90
CA ILE A 59 -10.19 11.99 -5.93
C ILE A 59 -11.39 11.25 -6.53
N THR A 60 -11.22 10.74 -7.75
CA THR A 60 -12.24 9.90 -8.40
C THR A 60 -12.06 8.43 -8.04
N THR A 61 -10.82 7.96 -7.96
CA THR A 61 -10.47 6.61 -7.50
C THR A 61 -9.53 6.74 -6.31
N GLY A 62 -10.09 6.54 -5.11
CA GLY A 62 -9.38 6.81 -3.86
C GLY A 62 -8.75 5.60 -3.21
N THR A 63 -9.00 4.39 -3.70
CA THR A 63 -8.50 3.17 -3.11
C THR A 63 -7.89 2.23 -4.14
N ALA A 64 -6.88 1.49 -3.72
CA ALA A 64 -6.31 0.37 -4.44
C ALA A 64 -6.05 -0.76 -3.46
N THR A 65 -6.31 -2.01 -3.87
CA THR A 65 -6.02 -3.20 -3.06
C THR A 65 -4.79 -3.90 -3.60
N GLY A 66 -3.93 -4.39 -2.71
CA GLY A 66 -2.79 -5.24 -3.03
C GLY A 66 -2.82 -6.52 -2.20
N THR A 67 -2.08 -7.52 -2.66
CA THR A 67 -1.87 -8.78 -1.96
C THR A 67 -0.37 -9.04 -1.85
N ILE A 68 0.08 -9.37 -0.65
CA ILE A 68 1.39 -9.95 -0.37
C ILE A 68 1.20 -11.45 -0.54
N THR A 69 1.95 -12.05 -1.47
CA THR A 69 1.88 -13.49 -1.74
C THR A 69 2.95 -14.22 -0.96
N ASN A 70 2.57 -15.21 -0.17
CA ASN A 70 3.51 -16.01 0.60
C ASN A 70 4.35 -16.92 -0.32
N ASP A 71 5.67 -16.92 -0.14
CA ASP A 71 6.60 -17.79 -0.86
C ASP A 71 7.32 -18.83 0.03
N ASP A 72 6.99 -18.88 1.32
CA ASP A 72 7.51 -19.85 2.29
C ASP A 72 6.69 -21.17 2.34
N ALA A 73 7.29 -22.25 2.90
CA ALA A 73 6.75 -23.62 2.88
C ALA A 73 6.84 -24.37 4.23
#